data_AF-A0A4V3XAJ7-F1
#
_entry.id   AF-A0A4V3XAJ7-F1
#
_cell.length_a   1.000
_cell.length_b   1.000
_cell.length_c   1.000
_cell.angle_alpha   90.00
_cell.angle_beta   90.00
_cell.angle_gamma   90.00
#
_symmetry.space_group_name_H-M   'P 1'
#
loop_
_entity.id
_entity.type
_entity.pdbx_description
1 polymer ?
#
loop_
_entity_poly.entity_id
_entity_poly.type
_entity_poly.pdbx_seq_one_letter_code
_entity_poly.pdbx_strand_id
1 'polypeptide(L)'
;MDAKPLPPPARDDRLPPLPPSHYDNSATGWDVSPPPPPKHSLDREYETSQYNTRGHNLPDIHSSALSPHDGFDVPPITPISPVGSTPSSPSGAPRARKKVNPLTDLIETEKVYVDLLTGIIRKVAAAWSRSNLPPPELDTMFRSVESVYKANRSLLSKLKEIGANPSSPKVLGDLLMRWIDDLEAPYTKYATNYCAGFDEWDPVQSNTRLRTTLAIFSSSNPPPLPSSSPEHPPEPPLWTLDDLFLLPKGRLGYYRKLYSRLLKSTVPGRSDHRLLSGALDKLDNLLVTLDERAIIKVGANTQAPQDTEDEVVFDMRTRQSTVPLNSQTQRESDSTHGSGSIANELSQETPPTSVERTSTATMSIPITDLERRLSTEQTLDIFTMQPKQVRLQIAPPTLHYTRDLRICADVVMTFTPRSTGVDVTHERGRIFVLTDLLLMCERMTPQEAARFTPDGPDMWLLYPPLAGKHLRVVPVDGSDNAFTVTILRKEIVTITPEYVEYLSEPSILTKQFPSPYAVTSWIRQYEHL
;
A
#
# COMPACT_ATOMS: atom_id res chain seq x y z
N MET A 1 -19.62 58.37 26.27
CA MET A 1 -18.66 58.62 25.18
C MET A 1 -19.21 57.88 23.98
N ASP A 2 -19.87 58.64 23.13
CA ASP A 2 -20.99 58.12 22.33
C ASP A 2 -20.53 57.94 20.89
N ALA A 3 -20.65 56.71 20.38
CA ALA A 3 -20.15 56.35 19.07
C ALA A 3 -21.09 56.89 17.97
N LYS A 4 -20.64 57.93 17.27
CA LYS A 4 -21.37 58.59 16.19
C LYS A 4 -21.37 57.70 14.93
N PRO A 5 -22.53 57.35 14.35
CA PRO A 5 -22.60 56.47 13.19
C PRO A 5 -22.08 57.12 11.90
N LEU A 6 -21.58 56.30 10.98
CA LEU A 6 -21.02 56.71 9.69
C LEU A 6 -22.10 56.91 8.60
N PRO A 7 -21.86 57.77 7.59
CA PRO A 7 -22.78 57.99 6.49
C PRO A 7 -22.75 56.84 5.44
N PRO A 8 -23.82 56.65 4.66
CA PRO A 8 -23.88 55.66 3.59
C PRO A 8 -23.08 56.10 2.33
N PRO A 9 -22.60 55.15 1.51
CA PRO A 9 -21.88 55.45 0.27
C PRO A 9 -22.81 56.00 -0.84
N ALA A 10 -22.25 56.80 -1.73
CA ALA A 10 -22.95 57.39 -2.87
C ALA A 10 -23.25 56.37 -3.99
N ARG A 11 -24.17 56.75 -4.89
CA ARG A 11 -24.48 56.03 -6.13
C ARG A 11 -23.70 56.58 -7.31
N ASP A 12 -23.75 55.83 -8.41
CA ASP A 12 -23.41 56.23 -9.78
C ASP A 12 -21.92 56.56 -10.04
N ASP A 13 -21.15 55.50 -10.30
CA ASP A 13 -20.01 55.57 -11.21
C ASP A 13 -20.21 54.58 -12.36
N ARG A 14 -19.99 55.01 -13.60
CA ARG A 14 -20.35 54.25 -14.82
C ARG A 14 -19.12 53.55 -15.41
N LEU A 15 -19.25 52.25 -15.68
CA LEU A 15 -18.21 51.50 -16.40
C LEU A 15 -18.09 51.97 -17.86
N PRO A 16 -16.86 52.00 -18.43
CA PRO A 16 -16.64 52.40 -19.82
C PRO A 16 -17.15 51.33 -20.83
N PRO A 17 -17.48 51.73 -22.07
CA PRO A 17 -17.99 50.82 -23.09
C PRO A 17 -16.92 49.88 -23.65
N LEU A 18 -17.37 48.70 -24.14
CA LEU A 18 -16.53 47.73 -24.83
C LEU A 18 -16.23 48.14 -26.29
N PRO A 19 -15.08 47.75 -26.87
CA PRO A 19 -14.75 48.00 -28.27
C PRO A 19 -15.63 47.16 -29.23
N PRO A 20 -15.84 47.62 -30.48
CA PRO A 20 -16.76 46.99 -31.43
C PRO A 20 -16.24 45.67 -32.00
N SER A 21 -17.17 44.73 -32.23
CA SER A 21 -16.91 43.46 -32.91
C SER A 21 -16.89 43.62 -34.43
N HIS A 22 -15.73 43.37 -35.06
CA HIS A 22 -15.66 43.25 -36.52
C HIS A 22 -16.09 41.86 -36.98
N TYR A 23 -17.14 41.81 -37.80
CA TYR A 23 -17.52 40.66 -38.63
C TYR A 23 -17.43 41.08 -40.11
N ASP A 24 -16.51 40.48 -40.84
CA ASP A 24 -16.62 40.16 -42.27
C ASP A 24 -15.66 38.97 -42.49
N ASN A 25 -16.07 37.76 -42.88
CA ASN A 25 -16.88 37.33 -44.02
C ASN A 25 -16.08 37.25 -45.33
N SER A 26 -15.42 36.10 -45.53
CA SER A 26 -14.96 35.63 -46.83
C SER A 26 -15.28 34.14 -46.93
N ALA A 27 -16.05 33.73 -47.95
CA ALA A 27 -16.67 32.42 -47.99
C ALA A 27 -15.86 31.38 -48.80
N THR A 28 -15.66 30.20 -48.21
CA THR A 28 -15.50 28.92 -48.92
C THR A 28 -16.25 27.83 -48.14
N GLY A 29 -17.41 27.41 -48.65
CA GLY A 29 -18.32 26.51 -47.93
C GLY A 29 -17.99 25.02 -48.12
N TRP A 30 -18.11 24.25 -47.03
CA TRP A 30 -18.24 22.79 -47.04
C TRP A 30 -19.29 22.38 -45.99
N ASP A 31 -20.56 22.46 -46.36
CA ASP A 31 -21.66 21.90 -45.57
C ASP A 31 -21.74 20.39 -45.81
N VAL A 32 -21.45 19.61 -44.77
CA VAL A 32 -21.61 18.14 -44.77
C VAL A 32 -22.22 17.72 -43.44
N SER A 33 -23.55 17.77 -43.37
CA SER A 33 -24.30 17.10 -42.31
C SER A 33 -24.08 15.57 -42.36
N PRO A 34 -23.82 14.89 -41.21
CA PRO A 34 -23.54 13.46 -41.20
C PRO A 34 -24.81 12.62 -41.49
N PRO A 35 -24.70 11.51 -42.24
CA PRO A 35 -25.85 10.65 -42.55
C PRO A 35 -26.31 9.84 -41.31
N PRO A 36 -27.62 9.50 -41.22
CA PRO A 36 -28.13 8.64 -40.16
C PRO A 36 -27.68 7.18 -40.32
N PRO A 37 -27.58 6.40 -39.22
CA PRO A 37 -27.11 5.01 -39.28
C PRO A 37 -28.12 4.08 -39.97
N PRO A 38 -27.65 3.06 -40.74
CA PRO A 38 -28.52 2.11 -41.42
C PRO A 38 -29.22 1.17 -40.45
N LYS A 39 -30.52 0.93 -40.68
CA LYS A 39 -31.30 -0.09 -39.97
C LYS A 39 -31.03 -1.47 -40.58
N HIS A 40 -30.38 -2.36 -39.83
CA HIS A 40 -30.34 -3.78 -40.18
C HIS A 40 -31.44 -4.53 -39.43
N SER A 41 -32.48 -4.91 -40.17
CA SER A 41 -33.53 -5.83 -39.73
C SER A 41 -33.84 -6.77 -40.89
N LEU A 42 -33.43 -8.03 -40.80
CA LEU A 42 -33.93 -9.11 -41.65
C LEU A 42 -33.58 -10.46 -41.04
N ASP A 43 -34.61 -11.20 -40.66
CA ASP A 43 -34.54 -12.59 -40.25
C ASP A 43 -34.18 -13.49 -41.44
N ARG A 44 -33.51 -14.62 -41.19
CA ARG A 44 -33.62 -15.79 -42.07
C ARG A 44 -33.30 -17.10 -41.35
N GLU A 45 -34.35 -17.81 -40.97
CA GLU A 45 -34.29 -19.24 -40.66
C GLU A 45 -34.29 -20.07 -41.95
N TYR A 46 -33.65 -21.24 -41.91
CA TYR A 46 -33.88 -22.50 -42.66
C TYR A 46 -32.86 -23.49 -42.03
N GLU A 47 -33.26 -24.44 -41.18
CA GLU A 47 -33.78 -25.79 -41.52
C GLU A 47 -32.80 -26.68 -42.31
N THR A 48 -32.76 -28.02 -42.16
CA THR A 48 -33.25 -28.97 -41.13
C THR A 48 -32.60 -30.34 -41.42
N SER A 49 -32.11 -31.07 -40.41
CA SER A 49 -31.79 -32.53 -40.46
C SER A 49 -31.51 -33.03 -39.02
N GLN A 50 -32.53 -33.38 -38.22
CA GLN A 50 -33.17 -34.70 -38.13
C GLN A 50 -32.24 -35.92 -38.00
N TYR A 51 -32.30 -36.59 -36.83
CA TYR A 51 -32.67 -38.01 -36.71
C TYR A 51 -33.05 -38.37 -35.24
N ASN A 52 -34.30 -38.81 -35.03
CA ASN A 52 -34.78 -39.94 -34.18
C ASN A 52 -34.17 -40.26 -32.79
N THR A 53 -34.92 -40.69 -31.73
CA THR A 53 -36.37 -40.92 -31.48
C THR A 53 -36.65 -41.17 -29.98
N ARG A 54 -37.94 -41.19 -29.55
CA ARG A 54 -38.50 -41.57 -28.21
C ARG A 54 -38.15 -40.62 -27.05
N GLY A 55 -39.05 -40.18 -26.16
CA GLY A 55 -40.53 -40.19 -26.15
C GLY A 55 -41.20 -41.18 -25.17
N HIS A 56 -41.86 -40.66 -24.11
CA HIS A 56 -43.14 -41.16 -23.55
C HIS A 56 -43.72 -40.25 -22.43
N ASN A 57 -44.92 -39.72 -22.68
CA ASN A 57 -46.11 -39.52 -21.84
C ASN A 57 -46.04 -39.10 -20.34
N LEU A 58 -46.75 -38.00 -20.04
CA LEU A 58 -47.50 -37.70 -18.80
C LEU A 58 -48.86 -38.46 -18.81
N PRO A 59 -49.58 -38.68 -17.68
CA PRO A 59 -50.57 -37.67 -17.23
C PRO A 59 -50.93 -37.58 -15.71
N ASP A 60 -51.45 -36.40 -15.38
CA ASP A 60 -52.47 -35.94 -14.40
C ASP A 60 -53.00 -36.75 -13.17
N ILE A 61 -53.00 -36.02 -12.03
CA ILE A 61 -54.12 -35.64 -11.12
C ILE A 61 -55.14 -36.69 -10.63
N HIS A 62 -55.28 -36.80 -9.29
CA HIS A 62 -56.59 -36.88 -8.60
C HIS A 62 -56.50 -36.55 -7.07
N SER A 63 -57.49 -35.77 -6.59
CA SER A 63 -58.41 -36.00 -5.44
C SER A 63 -57.95 -36.63 -4.10
N SER A 64 -58.48 -36.28 -2.91
CA SER A 64 -59.49 -35.26 -2.52
C SER A 64 -59.52 -34.98 -0.99
N ALA A 65 -59.92 -33.74 -0.64
CA ALA A 65 -60.70 -33.22 0.51
C ALA A 65 -60.83 -33.97 1.87
N LEU A 66 -60.86 -33.17 2.96
CA LEU A 66 -61.99 -33.10 3.92
C LEU A 66 -61.94 -31.83 4.80
N SER A 67 -63.10 -31.20 5.02
CA SER A 67 -63.36 -30.06 5.95
C SER A 67 -64.43 -30.50 6.99
N PRO A 68 -64.79 -29.71 8.04
CA PRO A 68 -65.74 -28.58 7.86
C PRO A 68 -65.68 -27.39 8.89
N HIS A 69 -66.20 -26.22 8.46
CA HIS A 69 -67.06 -25.21 9.16
C HIS A 69 -66.79 -24.75 10.63
N ASP A 70 -67.09 -23.51 11.08
CA ASP A 70 -67.73 -22.26 10.56
C ASP A 70 -66.87 -21.03 10.99
N GLY A 71 -67.04 -19.74 10.63
CA GLY A 71 -68.20 -18.92 10.22
C GLY A 71 -68.75 -18.12 11.44
N PHE A 72 -68.91 -16.78 11.48
CA PHE A 72 -68.84 -15.67 10.50
C PHE A 72 -68.59 -14.29 11.18
N ASP A 73 -68.35 -13.23 10.37
CA ASP A 73 -68.58 -11.77 10.61
C ASP A 73 -67.67 -10.87 11.51
N VAL A 74 -67.78 -9.54 11.27
CA VAL A 74 -66.73 -8.48 11.44
C VAL A 74 -67.39 -7.06 11.51
N PRO A 75 -66.79 -5.95 12.05
CA PRO A 75 -65.89 -5.73 13.20
C PRO A 75 -66.64 -5.10 14.42
N PRO A 76 -66.78 -3.76 14.74
CA PRO A 76 -66.07 -2.49 14.38
C PRO A 76 -65.66 -1.54 15.57
N ILE A 77 -65.04 -0.38 15.23
CA ILE A 77 -64.80 0.86 16.04
C ILE A 77 -63.64 0.86 17.09
N THR A 78 -63.06 2.06 17.31
CA THR A 78 -61.80 2.45 17.99
C THR A 78 -62.07 3.29 19.28
N PRO A 79 -61.12 4.00 19.95
CA PRO A 79 -59.63 4.00 19.94
C PRO A 79 -58.98 3.96 21.37
N ILE A 80 -57.64 4.16 21.46
CA ILE A 80 -56.80 4.83 22.53
C ILE A 80 -55.43 4.14 22.72
N SER A 81 -54.41 4.89 23.16
CA SER A 81 -52.99 4.49 23.34
C SER A 81 -52.37 5.30 24.52
N PRO A 82 -51.08 5.16 24.93
CA PRO A 82 -50.01 4.20 24.55
C PRO A 82 -49.29 3.56 25.79
N VAL A 83 -47.99 3.24 25.68
CA VAL A 83 -47.04 2.62 26.66
C VAL A 83 -47.07 1.08 26.68
N GLY A 84 -45.94 0.34 26.57
CA GLY A 84 -44.54 0.73 26.31
C GLY A 84 -43.54 -0.44 26.41
N SER A 85 -42.33 -0.29 25.84
CA SER A 85 -41.27 -1.33 25.64
C SER A 85 -41.69 -2.45 24.64
N THR A 86 -40.81 -3.19 23.95
CA THR A 86 -39.34 -3.43 23.99
C THR A 86 -38.71 -3.32 22.56
N PRO A 87 -37.37 -3.38 22.38
CA PRO A 87 -36.74 -3.00 21.10
C PRO A 87 -36.87 -4.03 19.96
N SER A 88 -36.97 -3.54 18.74
CA SER A 88 -37.01 -4.34 17.51
C SER A 88 -35.61 -4.64 16.96
N SER A 89 -35.28 -5.93 16.84
CA SER A 89 -34.01 -6.39 16.26
C SER A 89 -33.91 -6.01 14.76
N PRO A 90 -32.83 -5.34 14.32
CA PRO A 90 -32.59 -5.12 12.89
C PRO A 90 -32.08 -6.42 12.25
N SER A 91 -33.00 -7.26 11.76
CA SER A 91 -32.66 -8.36 10.84
C SER A 91 -32.16 -7.78 9.52
N GLY A 92 -30.86 -7.48 9.48
CA GLY A 92 -30.21 -6.69 8.46
C GLY A 92 -29.76 -7.51 7.26
N ALA A 93 -30.68 -7.87 6.37
CA ALA A 93 -30.33 -8.36 5.03
C ALA A 93 -29.29 -7.41 4.38
N PRO A 94 -28.28 -7.93 3.66
CA PRO A 94 -27.11 -7.16 3.26
C PRO A 94 -27.51 -5.95 2.42
N ARG A 95 -27.45 -4.76 3.03
CA ARG A 95 -27.84 -3.51 2.39
C ARG A 95 -26.95 -3.28 1.17
N ALA A 96 -27.51 -3.47 -0.02
CA ALA A 96 -26.86 -3.11 -1.28
C ALA A 96 -26.37 -1.66 -1.16
N ARG A 97 -25.04 -1.47 -1.11
CA ARG A 97 -24.43 -0.17 -0.87
C ARG A 97 -24.89 0.77 -1.97
N LYS A 98 -25.76 1.74 -1.63
CA LYS A 98 -26.28 2.74 -2.56
C LYS A 98 -25.07 3.36 -3.28
N LYS A 99 -25.10 3.41 -4.62
CA LYS A 99 -24.01 3.98 -5.41
C LYS A 99 -23.91 5.47 -5.11
N VAL A 100 -23.07 5.83 -4.14
CA VAL A 100 -22.76 7.23 -3.79
C VAL A 100 -22.20 7.89 -5.05
N ASN A 101 -22.63 9.12 -5.32
CA ASN A 101 -22.09 9.92 -6.41
C ASN A 101 -20.56 10.04 -6.21
N PRO A 102 -19.71 9.66 -7.19
CA PRO A 102 -18.25 9.72 -7.03
C PRO A 102 -17.71 11.10 -6.64
N LEU A 103 -18.42 12.19 -6.97
CA LEU A 103 -18.07 13.54 -6.53
C LEU A 103 -18.43 13.78 -5.04
N THR A 104 -19.57 13.26 -4.58
CA THR A 104 -19.95 13.28 -3.16
C THR A 104 -18.97 12.48 -2.32
N ASP A 105 -18.61 11.27 -2.77
CA ASP A 105 -17.56 10.43 -2.17
C ASP A 105 -16.20 11.15 -2.10
N LEU A 106 -15.80 11.83 -3.18
CA LEU A 106 -14.59 12.66 -3.20
C LEU A 106 -14.66 13.79 -2.16
N ILE A 107 -15.75 14.57 -2.13
CA ILE A 107 -15.93 15.71 -1.20
C ILE A 107 -15.95 15.25 0.27
N GLU A 108 -16.69 14.18 0.57
CA GLU A 108 -16.85 13.66 1.93
C GLU A 108 -15.53 13.05 2.43
N THR A 109 -14.85 12.23 1.63
CA THR A 109 -13.56 11.63 2.01
C THR A 109 -12.43 12.66 2.06
N GLU A 110 -12.45 13.70 1.21
CA GLU A 110 -11.48 14.81 1.28
C GLU A 110 -11.70 15.64 2.55
N LYS A 111 -12.97 15.87 2.96
CA LYS A 111 -13.27 16.54 4.22
C LYS A 111 -12.69 15.78 5.41
N VAL A 112 -13.00 14.48 5.53
CA VAL A 112 -12.50 13.64 6.65
C VAL A 112 -10.97 13.62 6.66
N TYR A 113 -10.33 13.49 5.50
CA TYR A 113 -8.87 13.53 5.40
C TYR A 113 -8.28 14.88 5.85
N VAL A 114 -8.81 16.01 5.37
CA VAL A 114 -8.35 17.36 5.77
C VAL A 114 -8.61 17.66 7.26
N ASP A 115 -9.70 17.12 7.83
CA ASP A 115 -10.00 17.24 9.26
C ASP A 115 -9.01 16.39 10.10
N LEU A 116 -8.66 15.17 9.67
CA LEU A 116 -7.61 14.34 10.28
C LEU A 116 -6.22 15.00 10.20
N LEU A 117 -5.83 15.54 9.04
CA LEU A 117 -4.57 16.29 8.91
C LEU A 117 -4.53 17.54 9.81
N THR A 118 -5.66 18.25 9.94
CA THR A 118 -5.80 19.35 10.92
C THR A 118 -5.59 18.84 12.35
N GLY A 119 -6.06 17.63 12.63
CA GLY A 119 -5.85 16.91 13.89
C GLY A 119 -4.37 16.67 14.20
N ILE A 120 -3.62 16.11 13.26
CA ILE A 120 -2.18 15.84 13.41
C ILE A 120 -1.42 17.13 13.76
N ILE A 121 -1.57 18.17 12.93
CA ILE A 121 -0.76 19.41 13.06
C ILE A 121 -1.20 20.34 14.20
N ARG A 122 -2.39 20.16 14.80
CA ARG A 122 -2.91 21.03 15.88
C ARG A 122 -3.14 20.33 17.22
N LYS A 123 -3.47 19.04 17.22
CA LYS A 123 -3.71 18.26 18.44
C LYS A 123 -2.49 17.39 18.75
N VAL A 124 -2.09 16.51 17.82
CA VAL A 124 -1.01 15.53 18.08
C VAL A 124 0.34 16.24 18.28
N ALA A 125 0.69 17.19 17.40
CA ALA A 125 1.90 18.00 17.56
C ALA A 125 1.95 18.84 18.86
N ALA A 126 0.79 19.08 19.52
CA ALA A 126 0.75 19.80 20.79
C ALA A 126 1.14 18.95 22.02
N ALA A 127 1.47 17.66 21.83
CA ALA A 127 2.12 16.81 22.82
C ALA A 127 3.56 17.24 23.15
N TRP A 128 4.19 18.06 22.29
CA TRP A 128 5.45 18.74 22.55
C TRP A 128 5.21 20.18 23.05
N SER A 129 6.26 20.88 23.48
CA SER A 129 6.18 22.22 24.08
C SER A 129 7.46 23.02 23.84
N ARG A 130 7.49 24.30 24.25
CA ARG A 130 8.70 25.13 24.20
C ARG A 130 9.85 24.62 25.08
N SER A 131 9.58 23.74 26.03
CA SER A 131 10.56 23.11 26.93
C SER A 131 10.79 21.62 26.66
N ASN A 132 10.07 21.04 25.70
CA ASN A 132 10.25 19.69 25.19
C ASN A 132 9.85 19.69 23.72
N LEU A 133 10.78 20.09 22.85
CA LEU A 133 10.56 20.21 21.41
C LEU A 133 10.46 18.83 20.75
N PRO A 134 9.73 18.68 19.62
CA PRO A 134 9.78 17.45 18.84
C PRO A 134 11.21 17.22 18.30
N PRO A 135 11.71 15.97 18.25
CA PRO A 135 12.95 15.66 17.56
C PRO A 135 12.95 16.11 16.09
N PRO A 136 14.12 16.43 15.49
CA PRO A 136 14.20 17.04 14.15
C PRO A 136 13.48 16.27 13.04
N GLU A 137 13.56 14.94 13.06
CA GLU A 137 12.92 14.02 12.12
C GLU A 137 11.40 14.08 12.25
N LEU A 138 10.89 14.14 13.48
CA LEU A 138 9.46 14.21 13.79
C LEU A 138 8.89 15.60 13.47
N ASP A 139 9.63 16.67 13.75
CA ASP A 139 9.28 18.04 13.32
C ASP A 139 9.23 18.15 11.79
N THR A 140 10.19 17.51 11.10
CA THR A 140 10.22 17.40 9.64
C THR A 140 8.99 16.67 9.10
N MET A 141 8.54 15.59 9.76
CA MET A 141 7.29 14.92 9.43
C MET A 141 6.07 15.81 9.66
N PHE A 142 5.93 16.47 10.81
CA PHE A 142 4.82 17.40 11.07
C PHE A 142 4.75 18.54 10.04
N ARG A 143 5.89 19.15 9.66
CA ARG A 143 5.98 20.18 8.60
C ARG A 143 5.64 19.64 7.22
N SER A 144 5.93 18.37 6.95
CA SER A 144 5.60 17.71 5.69
C SER A 144 4.10 17.42 5.61
N VAL A 145 3.49 16.93 6.70
CA VAL A 145 2.03 16.82 6.84
C VAL A 145 1.35 18.19 6.68
N GLU A 146 1.91 19.26 7.27
CA GLU A 146 1.38 20.61 7.14
C GLU A 146 1.47 21.15 5.69
N SER A 147 2.46 20.70 4.93
CA SER A 147 2.63 21.03 3.51
C SER A 147 1.54 20.37 2.65
N VAL A 148 1.28 19.08 2.87
CA VAL A 148 0.17 18.33 2.24
C VAL A 148 -1.19 18.94 2.63
N TYR A 149 -1.40 19.20 3.92
CA TYR A 149 -2.62 19.81 4.45
C TYR A 149 -3.03 21.09 3.72
N LYS A 150 -2.08 21.99 3.45
CA LYS A 150 -2.33 23.26 2.75
C LYS A 150 -2.88 23.03 1.33
N ALA A 151 -2.33 22.06 0.59
CA ALA A 151 -2.78 21.72 -0.75
C ALA A 151 -4.16 21.05 -0.73
N ASN A 152 -4.37 20.04 0.11
CA ASN A 152 -5.63 19.31 0.23
C ASN A 152 -6.78 20.20 0.74
N ARG A 153 -6.50 21.12 1.66
CA ARG A 153 -7.47 22.15 2.09
C ARG A 153 -7.86 23.09 0.95
N SER A 154 -6.92 23.42 0.06
CA SER A 154 -7.19 24.22 -1.15
C SER A 154 -8.09 23.46 -2.13
N LEU A 155 -7.78 22.18 -2.41
CA LEU A 155 -8.65 21.30 -3.20
C LEU A 155 -10.07 21.23 -2.61
N LEU A 156 -10.19 21.01 -1.29
CA LEU A 156 -11.48 20.90 -0.61
C LEU A 156 -12.32 22.18 -0.70
N SER A 157 -11.70 23.36 -0.79
CA SER A 157 -12.44 24.61 -1.06
C SER A 157 -13.00 24.61 -2.48
N LYS A 158 -12.13 24.40 -3.48
CA LYS A 158 -12.50 24.36 -4.91
C LYS A 158 -13.60 23.31 -5.18
N LEU A 159 -13.54 22.15 -4.53
CA LEU A 159 -14.57 21.10 -4.63
C LEU A 159 -15.91 21.50 -3.99
N LYS A 160 -15.90 22.23 -2.87
CA LYS A 160 -17.13 22.75 -2.23
C LYS A 160 -17.77 23.89 -3.02
N GLU A 161 -16.95 24.73 -3.66
CA GLU A 161 -17.38 25.81 -4.57
C GLU A 161 -18.09 25.25 -5.82
N ILE A 162 -17.63 24.09 -6.33
CA ILE A 162 -18.29 23.35 -7.42
C ILE A 162 -19.56 22.62 -6.95
N GLY A 163 -19.55 22.10 -5.71
CA GLY A 163 -20.68 21.41 -5.09
C GLY A 163 -20.93 19.98 -5.63
N ALA A 164 -21.88 19.27 -5.02
CA ALA A 164 -22.17 17.86 -5.36
C ALA A 164 -22.92 17.68 -6.70
N ASN A 165 -23.58 18.72 -7.20
CA ASN A 165 -24.30 18.76 -8.48
C ASN A 165 -23.73 19.90 -9.36
N PRO A 166 -22.59 19.68 -10.04
CA PRO A 166 -21.91 20.73 -10.79
C PRO A 166 -22.74 21.18 -11.99
N SER A 167 -23.00 22.49 -12.09
CA SER A 167 -23.67 23.10 -13.26
C SER A 167 -22.89 22.92 -14.58
N SER A 168 -21.60 22.60 -14.50
CA SER A 168 -20.77 22.20 -15.64
C SER A 168 -19.75 21.14 -15.20
N PRO A 169 -19.89 19.88 -15.65
CA PRO A 169 -18.91 18.82 -15.38
C PRO A 169 -17.50 19.15 -15.89
N LYS A 170 -17.37 20.03 -16.88
CA LYS A 170 -16.07 20.48 -17.40
C LYS A 170 -15.22 21.14 -16.32
N VAL A 171 -15.81 22.01 -15.47
CA VAL A 171 -15.08 22.74 -14.42
C VAL A 171 -14.48 21.77 -13.40
N LEU A 172 -15.16 20.65 -13.12
CA LEU A 172 -14.61 19.57 -12.29
C LEU A 172 -13.46 18.82 -13.00
N GLY A 173 -13.60 18.55 -14.30
CA GLY A 173 -12.51 17.96 -15.09
C GLY A 173 -11.26 18.84 -15.11
N ASP A 174 -11.42 20.13 -15.40
CA ASP A 174 -10.36 21.15 -15.43
C ASP A 174 -9.71 21.33 -14.04
N LEU A 175 -10.49 21.23 -12.95
CA LEU A 175 -9.97 21.20 -11.58
C LEU A 175 -9.12 19.95 -11.30
N LEU A 176 -9.61 18.76 -11.69
CA LEU A 176 -8.90 17.51 -11.45
C LEU A 176 -7.59 17.44 -12.27
N MET A 177 -7.61 17.82 -13.56
CA MET A 177 -6.39 17.82 -14.37
C MET A 177 -5.30 18.71 -13.75
N ARG A 178 -5.67 19.88 -13.20
CA ARG A 178 -4.75 20.79 -12.52
C ARG A 178 -4.37 20.36 -11.10
N TRP A 179 -5.20 19.57 -10.41
CA TRP A 179 -4.85 19.03 -9.08
C TRP A 179 -3.60 18.15 -9.13
N ILE A 180 -3.35 17.48 -10.26
CA ILE A 180 -2.16 16.66 -10.50
C ILE A 180 -0.84 17.46 -10.50
N ASP A 181 -0.90 18.76 -10.78
CA ASP A 181 0.25 19.66 -10.68
C ASP A 181 0.26 20.38 -9.32
N ASP A 182 -0.91 20.79 -8.80
CA ASP A 182 -1.06 21.39 -7.45
C ASP A 182 -0.57 20.44 -6.32
N LEU A 183 -0.73 19.12 -6.45
CA LEU A 183 -0.32 18.14 -5.41
C LEU A 183 1.13 17.66 -5.52
N GLU A 184 1.78 17.81 -6.67
CA GLU A 184 3.08 17.18 -6.94
C GLU A 184 4.15 17.66 -5.96
N ALA A 185 4.41 18.97 -5.89
CA ALA A 185 5.42 19.53 -4.98
C ALA A 185 5.21 19.17 -3.47
N PRO A 186 4.02 19.33 -2.87
CA PRO A 186 3.82 18.98 -1.46
C PRO A 186 3.88 17.46 -1.19
N TYR A 187 3.38 16.61 -2.08
CA TYR A 187 3.47 15.15 -1.90
C TYR A 187 4.86 14.59 -2.22
N THR A 188 5.62 15.17 -3.17
CA THR A 188 7.04 14.82 -3.39
C THR A 188 7.85 15.16 -2.15
N LYS A 189 7.69 16.37 -1.59
CA LYS A 189 8.32 16.74 -0.32
C LYS A 189 7.90 15.81 0.82
N TYR A 190 6.64 15.37 0.85
CA TYR A 190 6.20 14.39 1.84
C TYR A 190 6.92 13.05 1.69
N ALA A 191 6.90 12.49 0.47
CA ALA A 191 7.51 11.20 0.17
C ALA A 191 9.02 11.18 0.48
N THR A 192 9.78 12.19 0.04
CA THR A 192 11.24 12.24 0.25
C THR A 192 11.65 12.39 1.71
N ASN A 193 10.80 12.92 2.57
CA ASN A 193 11.05 13.05 4.02
C ASN A 193 10.45 11.91 4.85
N TYR A 194 9.50 11.14 4.30
CA TYR A 194 8.82 10.05 5.00
C TYR A 194 9.80 9.06 5.64
N CYS A 195 9.50 8.60 6.84
CA CYS A 195 10.18 7.49 7.52
C CYS A 195 9.18 6.84 8.49
N ALA A 196 9.51 5.66 9.01
CA ALA A 196 8.66 4.88 9.88
C ALA A 196 9.35 4.55 11.21
N GLY A 197 8.67 3.85 12.12
CA GLY A 197 9.17 3.47 13.43
C GLY A 197 9.09 4.58 14.47
N PHE A 198 8.30 5.65 14.26
CA PHE A 198 8.14 6.69 15.28
C PHE A 198 7.54 6.13 16.57
N ASP A 199 6.67 5.12 16.46
CA ASP A 199 6.07 4.45 17.61
C ASP A 199 7.03 3.48 18.33
N GLU A 200 8.18 3.15 17.74
CA GLU A 200 9.23 2.32 18.33
C GLU A 200 10.38 3.16 18.93
N TRP A 201 10.36 4.49 18.77
CA TRP A 201 11.51 5.35 19.03
C TRP A 201 11.49 5.97 20.44
N ASP A 202 12.57 5.82 21.22
CA ASP A 202 12.63 6.26 22.63
C ASP A 202 12.27 7.73 22.89
N PRO A 203 12.70 8.73 22.09
CA PRO A 203 12.30 10.14 22.26
C PRO A 203 10.79 10.40 22.06
N VAL A 204 10.09 9.46 21.42
CA VAL A 204 8.63 9.47 21.25
C VAL A 204 7.96 8.71 22.38
N GLN A 205 8.42 7.48 22.67
CA GLN A 205 7.84 6.61 23.70
C GLN A 205 7.96 7.17 25.12
N SER A 206 9.03 7.91 25.41
CA SER A 206 9.21 8.64 26.68
C SER A 206 8.26 9.84 26.85
N ASN A 207 7.62 10.34 25.77
CA ASN A 207 6.68 11.45 25.88
C ASN A 207 5.29 11.00 26.38
N THR A 208 5.12 10.98 27.70
CA THR A 208 3.84 10.64 28.35
C THR A 208 2.65 11.50 27.88
N ARG A 209 2.88 12.77 27.52
CA ARG A 209 1.83 13.66 26.97
C ARG A 209 1.32 13.18 25.62
N LEU A 210 2.16 12.52 24.80
CA LEU A 210 1.76 11.99 23.50
C LEU A 210 0.72 10.89 23.66
N ARG A 211 0.96 9.91 24.55
CA ARG A 211 0.04 8.79 24.79
C ARG A 211 -1.38 9.29 25.15
N THR A 212 -1.48 10.25 26.08
CA THR A 212 -2.77 10.89 26.43
C THR A 212 -3.37 11.67 25.25
N THR A 213 -2.55 12.36 24.47
CA THR A 213 -3.00 13.15 23.31
C THR A 213 -3.54 12.26 22.19
N LEU A 214 -2.90 11.13 21.90
CA LEU A 214 -3.36 10.12 20.92
C LEU A 214 -4.64 9.43 21.38
N ALA A 215 -4.78 9.11 22.68
CA ALA A 215 -6.03 8.56 23.23
C ALA A 215 -7.21 9.53 23.07
N ILE A 216 -7.02 10.82 23.41
CA ILE A 216 -8.04 11.87 23.22
C ILE A 216 -8.32 12.14 21.72
N PHE A 217 -7.30 12.02 20.87
CA PHE A 217 -7.47 12.18 19.43
C PHE A 217 -8.31 11.04 18.83
N SER A 218 -8.05 9.81 19.25
CA SER A 218 -8.71 8.59 18.78
C SER A 218 -10.15 8.49 19.26
N SER A 219 -10.45 8.87 20.50
CA SER A 219 -11.85 8.94 20.98
C SER A 219 -12.70 9.98 20.22
N SER A 220 -12.05 11.00 19.65
CA SER A 220 -12.71 12.01 18.80
C SER A 220 -12.77 11.61 17.30
N ASN A 221 -11.85 10.77 16.85
CA ASN A 221 -11.67 10.34 15.46
C ASN A 221 -11.18 8.89 15.47
N PRO A 222 -12.04 7.88 15.63
CA PRO A 222 -11.56 6.49 15.74
C PRO A 222 -10.84 6.07 14.46
N PRO A 223 -9.73 5.31 14.55
CA PRO A 223 -9.15 4.64 13.40
C PRO A 223 -10.19 3.79 12.67
N PRO A 224 -10.11 3.68 11.33
CA PRO A 224 -10.99 2.78 10.59
C PRO A 224 -10.69 1.34 10.98
N LEU A 225 -11.64 0.66 11.63
CA LEU A 225 -11.49 -0.74 11.99
C LEU A 225 -11.16 -1.60 10.76
N PRO A 226 -10.17 -2.50 10.83
CA PRO A 226 -10.00 -3.58 9.86
C PRO A 226 -11.31 -4.34 9.65
N SER A 227 -11.58 -4.77 8.41
CA SER A 227 -12.79 -5.54 8.09
C SER A 227 -12.89 -6.89 8.82
N SER A 228 -11.80 -7.35 9.43
CA SER A 228 -11.69 -8.55 10.26
C SER A 228 -11.91 -8.29 11.75
N SER A 229 -11.85 -7.04 12.22
CA SER A 229 -12.05 -6.71 13.63
C SER A 229 -13.52 -6.81 14.02
N PRO A 230 -13.84 -7.24 15.27
CA PRO A 230 -15.19 -7.14 15.80
C PRO A 230 -15.74 -5.71 15.70
N GLU A 231 -17.03 -5.55 15.44
CA GLU A 231 -17.69 -4.23 15.42
C GLU A 231 -17.57 -3.49 16.76
N HIS A 232 -17.34 -4.23 17.84
CA HIS A 232 -16.96 -3.75 19.17
C HIS A 232 -15.70 -4.50 19.66
N PRO A 233 -14.47 -4.00 19.40
CA PRO A 233 -13.26 -4.57 19.98
C PRO A 233 -13.19 -4.32 21.51
N PRO A 234 -12.49 -5.17 22.28
CA PRO A 234 -12.43 -5.04 23.74
C PRO A 234 -11.66 -3.80 24.21
N GLU A 235 -10.69 -3.34 23.41
CA GLU A 235 -10.03 -2.05 23.58
C GLU A 235 -10.39 -1.12 22.41
N PRO A 236 -10.63 0.18 22.64
CA PRO A 236 -10.93 1.11 21.56
C PRO A 236 -9.70 1.30 20.66
N PRO A 237 -9.84 1.27 19.33
CA PRO A 237 -8.70 1.44 18.42
C PRO A 237 -8.04 2.81 18.63
N LEU A 238 -6.71 2.82 18.76
CA LEU A 238 -5.90 4.02 18.96
C LEU A 238 -5.07 4.33 17.72
N TRP A 239 -4.98 5.60 17.35
CA TRP A 239 -4.01 6.08 16.37
C TRP A 239 -2.59 6.04 16.93
N THR A 240 -1.67 5.45 16.19
CA THR A 240 -0.22 5.59 16.38
C THR A 240 0.33 6.75 15.53
N LEU A 241 1.59 7.14 15.68
CA LEU A 241 2.21 8.14 14.80
C LEU A 241 2.44 7.61 13.38
N ASP A 242 2.94 6.38 13.23
CA ASP A 242 3.15 5.76 11.92
C ASP A 242 1.82 5.62 11.15
N ASP A 243 0.73 5.20 11.81
CA ASP A 243 -0.60 5.13 11.20
C ASP A 243 -1.10 6.52 10.72
N LEU A 244 -0.89 7.57 11.52
CA LEU A 244 -1.24 8.95 11.15
C LEU A 244 -0.38 9.45 9.99
N PHE A 245 0.89 9.05 9.92
CA PHE A 245 1.79 9.37 8.82
C PHE A 245 1.60 8.47 7.58
N LEU A 246 0.87 7.36 7.67
CA LEU A 246 0.42 6.56 6.53
C LEU A 246 -0.82 7.16 5.82
N LEU A 247 -1.56 8.08 6.45
CA LEU A 247 -2.75 8.71 5.85
C LEU A 247 -2.50 9.35 4.46
N PRO A 248 -1.39 10.09 4.20
CA PRO A 248 -1.12 10.64 2.87
C PRO A 248 -0.86 9.57 1.80
N LYS A 249 -0.22 8.45 2.16
CA LYS A 249 -0.05 7.27 1.29
C LYS A 249 -1.41 6.66 0.94
N GLY A 250 -2.29 6.54 1.92
CA GLY A 250 -3.68 6.14 1.73
C GLY A 250 -4.46 7.07 0.78
N ARG A 251 -4.27 8.40 0.89
CA ARG A 251 -4.94 9.37 0.00
C ARG A 251 -4.39 9.33 -1.43
N LEU A 252 -3.08 9.18 -1.62
CA LEU A 252 -2.50 8.93 -2.95
C LEU A 252 -3.09 7.66 -3.58
N GLY A 253 -3.23 6.57 -2.82
CA GLY A 253 -3.89 5.35 -3.26
C GLY A 253 -5.37 5.51 -3.61
N TYR A 254 -6.09 6.46 -2.97
CA TYR A 254 -7.44 6.85 -3.37
C TYR A 254 -7.43 7.63 -4.69
N TYR A 255 -6.53 8.62 -4.84
CA TYR A 255 -6.41 9.38 -6.09
C TYR A 255 -6.03 8.48 -7.26
N ARG A 256 -5.06 7.57 -7.12
CA ARG A 256 -4.71 6.57 -8.15
C ARG A 256 -5.97 5.87 -8.68
N LYS A 257 -6.81 5.35 -7.78
CA LYS A 257 -8.10 4.70 -8.10
C LYS A 257 -9.16 5.65 -8.70
N LEU A 258 -9.07 6.96 -8.49
CA LEU A 258 -9.90 7.96 -9.17
C LEU A 258 -9.39 8.19 -10.61
N TYR A 259 -8.10 8.45 -10.79
CA TYR A 259 -7.49 8.70 -12.10
C TYR A 259 -7.54 7.46 -13.01
N SER A 260 -7.37 6.24 -12.48
CA SER A 260 -7.56 5.01 -13.26
C SER A 260 -9.02 4.78 -13.70
N ARG A 261 -10.01 5.31 -12.96
CA ARG A 261 -11.42 5.27 -13.39
C ARG A 261 -11.69 6.30 -14.48
N LEU A 262 -11.13 7.51 -14.36
CA LEU A 262 -11.22 8.55 -15.37
C LEU A 262 -10.56 8.10 -16.69
N LEU A 263 -9.33 7.58 -16.64
CA LEU A 263 -8.59 7.10 -17.82
C LEU A 263 -9.40 6.05 -18.60
N LYS A 264 -9.96 5.05 -17.90
CA LYS A 264 -10.82 4.00 -18.49
C LYS A 264 -12.13 4.53 -19.10
N SER A 265 -12.51 5.77 -18.84
CA SER A 265 -13.66 6.44 -19.46
C SER A 265 -13.27 7.42 -20.60
N THR A 266 -11.98 7.62 -20.84
CA THR A 266 -11.46 8.47 -21.94
C THR A 266 -10.99 7.66 -23.14
N VAL A 267 -11.12 8.23 -24.34
CA VAL A 267 -10.71 7.59 -25.59
C VAL A 267 -9.19 7.71 -25.77
N PRO A 268 -8.46 6.60 -26.01
CA PRO A 268 -7.03 6.63 -26.34
C PRO A 268 -6.70 7.58 -27.50
N GLY A 269 -5.55 8.24 -27.41
CA GLY A 269 -5.09 9.23 -28.39
C GLY A 269 -5.62 10.67 -28.19
N ARG A 270 -6.58 10.91 -27.27
CA ARG A 270 -6.96 12.28 -26.87
C ARG A 270 -5.92 12.91 -25.94
N SER A 271 -5.88 14.24 -25.94
CA SER A 271 -5.17 15.08 -24.96
C SER A 271 -5.37 14.60 -23.53
N ASP A 272 -6.65 14.39 -23.18
CA ASP A 272 -7.10 14.14 -21.82
C ASP A 272 -6.63 12.76 -21.35
N HIS A 273 -6.63 11.76 -22.24
CA HIS A 273 -6.07 10.44 -21.96
C HIS A 273 -4.55 10.53 -21.70
N ARG A 274 -3.80 11.34 -22.46
CA ARG A 274 -2.36 11.53 -22.24
C ARG A 274 -2.07 12.22 -20.90
N LEU A 275 -2.87 13.21 -20.52
CA LEU A 275 -2.79 13.86 -19.20
C LEU A 275 -3.13 12.89 -18.07
N LEU A 276 -4.18 12.08 -18.24
CA LEU A 276 -4.61 11.06 -17.27
C LEU A 276 -3.59 9.90 -17.13
N SER A 277 -2.85 9.56 -18.19
CA SER A 277 -1.70 8.64 -18.09
C SER A 277 -0.58 9.26 -17.24
N GLY A 278 -0.08 10.44 -17.61
CA GLY A 278 0.99 11.13 -16.86
C GLY A 278 0.62 11.44 -15.40
N ALA A 279 -0.67 11.64 -15.12
CA ALA A 279 -1.22 11.76 -13.78
C ALA A 279 -1.08 10.47 -12.94
N LEU A 280 -1.27 9.31 -13.55
CA LEU A 280 -1.03 8.02 -12.89
C LEU A 280 0.48 7.79 -12.71
N ASP A 281 1.29 8.08 -13.71
CA ASP A 281 2.75 7.94 -13.62
C ASP A 281 3.33 8.77 -12.44
N LYS A 282 2.87 10.03 -12.28
CA LYS A 282 3.20 10.87 -11.12
C LYS A 282 2.74 10.26 -9.79
N LEU A 283 1.50 9.78 -9.70
CA LEU A 283 0.95 9.19 -8.47
C LEU A 283 1.64 7.87 -8.09
N ASP A 284 2.05 7.09 -9.08
CA ASP A 284 2.70 5.79 -8.90
C ASP A 284 4.16 5.97 -8.46
N ASN A 285 4.89 6.93 -9.05
CA ASN A 285 6.23 7.33 -8.58
C ASN A 285 6.20 7.79 -7.11
N LEU A 286 5.22 8.62 -6.72
CA LEU A 286 5.04 9.07 -5.34
C LEU A 286 4.76 7.90 -4.36
N LEU A 287 4.01 6.89 -4.80
CA LEU A 287 3.74 5.70 -4.01
C LEU A 287 4.99 4.81 -3.87
N VAL A 288 5.76 4.60 -4.95
CA VAL A 288 7.02 3.86 -4.92
C VAL A 288 8.03 4.52 -3.98
N THR A 289 8.23 5.83 -4.06
CA THR A 289 9.10 6.56 -3.10
C THR A 289 8.62 6.39 -1.65
N LEU A 290 7.30 6.34 -1.40
CA LEU A 290 6.74 6.07 -0.07
C LEU A 290 6.83 4.60 0.38
N ASP A 291 7.00 3.64 -0.54
CA ASP A 291 7.30 2.24 -0.23
C ASP A 291 8.78 2.06 0.12
N GLU A 292 9.68 2.64 -0.68
CA GLU A 292 11.14 2.66 -0.43
C GLU A 292 11.48 3.35 0.90
N ARG A 293 10.92 4.54 1.13
CA ARG A 293 11.13 5.33 2.35
C ARG A 293 10.51 4.72 3.60
N ALA A 294 9.57 3.78 3.48
CA ALA A 294 9.01 3.06 4.63
C ALA A 294 9.97 2.02 5.23
N ILE A 295 11.03 1.64 4.51
CA ILE A 295 12.11 0.78 5.01
C ILE A 295 13.03 1.58 5.96
N ILE A 296 13.10 2.90 5.82
CA ILE A 296 13.93 3.78 6.65
C ILE A 296 13.23 4.01 7.99
N LYS A 297 13.77 3.36 9.03
CA LYS A 297 13.39 3.59 10.43
C LYS A 297 14.05 4.87 10.97
N VAL A 298 13.30 5.65 11.74
CA VAL A 298 13.82 6.83 12.45
C VAL A 298 14.88 6.41 13.49
N GLY A 299 15.88 7.28 13.75
CA GLY A 299 17.00 6.99 14.66
C GLY A 299 18.06 6.01 14.14
N ALA A 300 17.76 5.19 13.13
CA ALA A 300 18.65 4.14 12.62
C ALA A 300 19.99 4.65 12.03
N ASN A 301 20.10 5.95 11.74
CA ASN A 301 21.29 6.59 11.18
C ASN A 301 22.07 7.46 12.18
N THR A 302 21.67 7.47 13.46
CA THR A 302 22.35 8.24 14.51
C THR A 302 23.51 7.43 15.11
N GLN A 303 24.52 7.12 14.29
CA GLN A 303 25.86 6.94 14.85
C GLN A 303 26.26 8.27 15.51
N ALA A 304 26.66 8.20 16.77
CA ALA A 304 27.20 9.37 17.46
C ALA A 304 28.42 9.92 16.70
N PRO A 305 28.73 11.23 16.81
CA PRO A 305 30.06 11.71 16.51
C PRO A 305 31.06 10.82 17.27
N GLN A 306 32.09 10.32 16.60
CA GLN A 306 33.12 9.57 17.32
C GLN A 306 33.91 10.55 18.17
N ASP A 307 33.72 10.48 19.49
CA ASP A 307 34.54 11.20 20.45
C ASP A 307 35.98 10.70 20.32
N THR A 308 36.84 11.51 19.71
CA THR A 308 38.28 11.31 19.67
C THR A 308 38.89 11.86 20.95
N GLU A 309 38.73 11.15 22.05
CA GLU A 309 39.37 11.47 23.33
C GLU A 309 40.87 11.12 23.32
N ASP A 310 41.65 11.99 23.95
CA ASP A 310 43.06 11.86 24.37
C ASP A 310 44.14 11.40 23.37
N GLU A 311 44.88 12.39 22.84
CA GLU A 311 46.35 12.35 22.88
C GLU A 311 46.86 13.44 23.85
N VAL A 312 47.12 13.05 25.11
CA VAL A 312 47.61 13.97 26.15
C VAL A 312 49.13 14.19 26.01
N VAL A 313 49.51 15.09 25.11
CA VAL A 313 50.91 15.53 24.99
C VAL A 313 51.26 16.54 26.09
N PHE A 314 52.14 16.15 27.00
CA PHE A 314 52.68 17.04 28.04
C PHE A 314 53.62 18.11 27.43
N ASP A 315 53.18 19.38 27.38
CA ASP A 315 54.09 20.51 27.20
C ASP A 315 54.48 21.13 28.56
N MET A 316 55.75 21.46 28.71
CA MET A 316 56.36 21.95 29.95
C MET A 316 57.31 23.13 29.67
N ARG A 317 56.83 24.20 28.99
CA ARG A 317 57.64 25.42 28.83
C ARG A 317 56.93 26.78 28.89
N THR A 318 56.93 27.34 30.09
CA THR A 318 57.16 28.77 30.42
C THR A 318 57.05 29.86 29.32
N ARG A 319 55.90 30.56 29.33
CA ARG A 319 55.68 32.04 29.20
C ARG A 319 56.16 32.82 27.95
N GLN A 320 55.41 33.90 27.67
CA GLN A 320 55.70 35.07 26.79
C GLN A 320 55.68 34.80 25.26
N SER A 321 55.39 35.78 24.37
CA SER A 321 54.42 36.90 24.42
C SER A 321 54.28 37.59 23.04
N THR A 322 53.11 38.16 22.74
CA THR A 322 52.83 39.30 21.82
C THR A 322 53.08 39.21 20.29
N VAL A 323 52.20 39.93 19.55
CA VAL A 323 52.26 40.43 18.15
C VAL A 323 52.10 39.45 16.96
N PRO A 324 51.14 39.68 16.03
CA PRO A 324 51.05 39.02 14.73
C PRO A 324 51.62 39.86 13.56
N LEU A 325 51.99 39.24 12.45
CA LEU A 325 52.17 39.93 11.16
C LEU A 325 51.78 39.03 9.96
N ASN A 326 51.69 39.66 8.78
CA ASN A 326 50.99 39.21 7.56
C ASN A 326 51.96 38.76 6.43
N SER A 327 51.39 38.33 5.29
CA SER A 327 51.94 38.38 3.91
C SER A 327 52.53 37.11 3.27
N GLN A 328 51.69 36.44 2.45
CA GLN A 328 51.85 36.16 1.00
C GLN A 328 53.04 35.34 0.42
N THR A 329 52.76 34.74 -0.77
CA THR A 329 53.69 34.18 -1.81
C THR A 329 54.56 32.97 -1.43
N GLN A 330 54.92 32.00 -2.30
CA GLN A 330 54.59 31.61 -3.71
C GLN A 330 54.16 30.10 -3.70
N ARG A 331 53.39 29.50 -4.62
CA ARG A 331 53.44 29.35 -6.10
C ARG A 331 54.49 28.34 -6.61
N GLU A 332 54.08 27.57 -7.64
CA GLU A 332 54.86 26.59 -8.45
C GLU A 332 55.21 25.24 -7.76
N SER A 333 55.39 24.11 -8.46
CA SER A 333 54.80 23.59 -9.73
C SER A 333 55.29 22.13 -9.97
N ASP A 334 54.50 21.32 -10.68
CA ASP A 334 54.95 20.07 -11.37
C ASP A 334 55.53 18.93 -10.48
N SER A 335 55.77 17.69 -10.94
CA SER A 335 55.49 17.04 -12.24
C SER A 335 55.16 15.54 -12.09
N THR A 336 54.58 14.96 -13.14
CA THR A 336 54.31 13.53 -13.36
C THR A 336 55.48 12.56 -13.14
N HIS A 337 55.21 11.40 -12.52
CA HIS A 337 55.72 10.04 -12.86
C HIS A 337 54.91 8.99 -12.05
N GLY A 338 54.70 7.73 -12.46
CA GLY A 338 54.98 7.08 -13.76
C GLY A 338 55.34 5.60 -13.61
N SER A 339 54.37 4.69 -13.81
CA SER A 339 54.50 3.20 -13.67
C SER A 339 54.75 2.68 -12.24
N GLY A 340 54.49 1.41 -11.89
CA GLY A 340 53.79 0.33 -12.60
C GLY A 340 54.09 -1.08 -12.05
N SER A 341 53.30 -2.08 -12.47
CA SER A 341 53.58 -3.54 -12.42
C SER A 341 53.46 -4.35 -11.10
N ILE A 342 52.37 -5.15 -11.04
CA ILE A 342 52.36 -6.64 -11.06
C ILE A 342 53.09 -7.45 -9.95
N ALA A 343 52.32 -8.39 -9.35
CA ALA A 343 52.67 -9.76 -8.88
C ALA A 343 52.33 -10.12 -7.41
N ASN A 344 51.91 -11.39 -7.29
CA ASN A 344 51.57 -12.20 -6.12
C ASN A 344 52.51 -12.08 -4.89
N GLU A 345 51.95 -12.42 -3.71
CA GLU A 345 52.48 -13.57 -2.96
C GLU A 345 51.35 -14.36 -2.26
N LEU A 346 51.69 -15.49 -1.61
CA LEU A 346 50.75 -16.54 -1.19
C LEU A 346 50.33 -16.49 0.29
N SER A 347 49.28 -17.25 0.61
CA SER A 347 48.73 -17.48 1.94
C SER A 347 49.74 -18.00 2.98
N GLN A 348 49.51 -17.66 4.25
CA GLN A 348 49.81 -18.52 5.39
C GLN A 348 48.59 -18.64 6.31
N GLU A 349 48.43 -19.82 6.92
CA GLU A 349 47.30 -20.17 7.78
C GLU A 349 47.57 -19.84 9.25
N THR A 350 46.52 -19.51 9.99
CA THR A 350 46.43 -19.80 11.44
C THR A 350 44.94 -19.94 11.81
N PRO A 351 44.53 -20.93 12.63
CA PRO A 351 43.13 -21.35 12.66
C PRO A 351 42.26 -20.53 13.64
N PRO A 352 41.01 -20.19 13.28
CA PRO A 352 40.02 -19.74 14.25
C PRO A 352 39.51 -20.92 15.08
N THR A 353 39.58 -20.81 16.41
CA THR A 353 39.00 -21.81 17.32
C THR A 353 37.47 -21.81 17.24
N SER A 354 36.91 -23.01 17.15
CA SER A 354 35.46 -23.23 17.09
C SER A 354 34.77 -22.86 18.41
N VAL A 355 33.86 -21.88 18.36
CA VAL A 355 32.78 -21.73 19.34
C VAL A 355 31.49 -21.58 18.54
N GLU A 356 30.57 -22.52 18.72
CA GLU A 356 29.33 -22.58 17.96
C GLU A 356 28.45 -21.36 18.24
N ARG A 357 28.22 -20.54 17.21
CA ARG A 357 27.15 -19.52 17.22
C ARG A 357 26.17 -19.85 16.10
N THR A 358 25.01 -20.38 16.49
CA THR A 358 23.85 -20.62 15.62
C THR A 358 23.45 -19.32 14.94
N SER A 359 23.93 -19.11 13.71
CA SER A 359 24.14 -17.75 13.19
C SER A 359 22.87 -17.14 12.61
N THR A 360 22.40 -16.06 13.23
CA THR A 360 21.12 -15.38 12.95
C THR A 360 21.09 -14.56 11.64
N ALA A 361 21.97 -14.85 10.67
CA ALA A 361 22.24 -14.03 9.49
C ALA A 361 21.30 -14.36 8.31
N THR A 362 20.17 -13.63 8.18
CA THR A 362 19.14 -13.92 7.15
C THR A 362 18.49 -12.68 6.50
N MET A 363 19.22 -11.58 6.27
CA MET A 363 18.77 -10.50 5.36
C MET A 363 19.86 -10.01 4.37
N SER A 364 20.85 -10.86 4.08
CA SER A 364 21.92 -10.58 3.10
C SER A 364 22.32 -11.84 2.31
N ILE A 365 21.34 -12.67 1.95
CA ILE A 365 21.53 -13.84 1.09
C ILE A 365 21.49 -13.33 -0.37
N PRO A 366 22.61 -13.34 -1.12
CA PRO A 366 22.57 -13.02 -2.54
C PRO A 366 21.80 -14.11 -3.30
N ILE A 367 21.14 -13.77 -4.40
CA ILE A 367 20.28 -14.73 -5.13
C ILE A 367 21.03 -15.96 -5.68
N THR A 368 22.33 -15.83 -5.93
CA THR A 368 23.22 -16.94 -6.29
C THR A 368 23.45 -17.93 -5.14
N ASP A 369 23.34 -17.49 -3.88
CA ASP A 369 23.39 -18.36 -2.70
C ASP A 369 22.08 -19.14 -2.53
N LEU A 370 20.95 -18.48 -2.78
CA LEU A 370 19.64 -19.13 -2.79
C LEU A 370 19.53 -20.25 -3.86
N GLU A 371 20.17 -20.08 -5.01
CA GLU A 371 20.22 -21.12 -6.06
C GLU A 371 21.07 -22.33 -5.64
N ARG A 372 22.20 -22.12 -4.94
CA ARG A 372 23.05 -23.21 -4.41
C ARG A 372 22.36 -24.01 -3.30
N ARG A 373 21.50 -23.35 -2.52
CA ARG A 373 20.86 -23.89 -1.31
C ARG A 373 19.61 -24.72 -1.55
N LEU A 374 19.07 -24.74 -2.77
CA LEU A 374 17.82 -25.41 -3.11
C LEU A 374 18.05 -26.68 -3.93
N SER A 375 17.81 -27.86 -3.33
CA SER A 375 17.77 -29.12 -4.08
C SER A 375 16.44 -29.28 -4.81
N THR A 376 16.49 -29.64 -6.09
CA THR A 376 15.32 -29.87 -6.95
C THR A 376 14.96 -31.34 -7.11
N GLU A 377 15.66 -32.26 -6.44
CA GLU A 377 15.50 -33.72 -6.60
C GLU A 377 14.11 -34.24 -6.22
N GLN A 378 13.45 -33.57 -5.26
CA GLN A 378 12.13 -33.94 -4.75
C GLN A 378 10.99 -33.03 -5.24
N THR A 379 11.25 -32.18 -6.24
CA THR A 379 10.24 -31.22 -6.75
C THR A 379 9.04 -31.96 -7.36
N LEU A 380 7.83 -31.64 -6.89
CA LEU A 380 6.57 -32.18 -7.41
C LEU A 380 5.84 -31.14 -8.28
N ASP A 381 5.03 -31.58 -9.23
CA ASP A 381 4.10 -30.71 -9.95
C ASP A 381 2.82 -30.49 -9.12
N ILE A 382 2.61 -29.27 -8.62
CA ILE A 382 1.52 -28.96 -7.66
C ILE A 382 0.09 -29.29 -8.15
N PHE A 383 -0.13 -29.42 -9.47
CA PHE A 383 -1.45 -29.75 -10.04
C PHE A 383 -1.69 -31.25 -10.25
N THR A 384 -0.65 -32.07 -10.17
CA THR A 384 -0.72 -33.52 -10.41
C THR A 384 -0.10 -34.36 -9.28
N MET A 385 0.67 -33.73 -8.39
CA MET A 385 1.47 -34.34 -7.33
C MET A 385 2.45 -35.41 -7.82
N GLN A 386 2.87 -35.33 -9.09
CA GLN A 386 3.87 -36.21 -9.69
C GLN A 386 5.27 -35.57 -9.64
N PRO A 387 6.35 -36.38 -9.53
CA PRO A 387 7.72 -35.87 -9.62
C PRO A 387 7.98 -35.10 -10.92
N LYS A 388 8.63 -33.95 -10.81
CA LYS A 388 8.86 -33.02 -11.93
C LYS A 388 10.29 -32.52 -11.93
N GLN A 389 11.06 -32.96 -12.91
CA GLN A 389 12.43 -32.50 -13.10
C GLN A 389 12.44 -30.98 -13.37
N VAL A 390 12.98 -30.21 -12.42
CA VAL A 390 13.17 -28.76 -12.54
C VAL A 390 14.66 -28.48 -12.58
N ARG A 391 15.12 -27.79 -13.63
CA ARG A 391 16.41 -27.10 -13.61
C ARG A 391 16.17 -25.70 -13.08
N LEU A 392 16.49 -25.48 -11.80
CA LEU A 392 16.43 -24.14 -11.22
C LEU A 392 17.50 -23.26 -11.89
N GLN A 393 17.13 -22.04 -12.23
CA GLN A 393 18.05 -20.95 -12.58
C GLN A 393 17.36 -19.65 -12.21
N ILE A 394 17.74 -19.08 -11.08
CA ILE A 394 17.13 -17.89 -10.50
C ILE A 394 17.59 -16.64 -11.26
N ALA A 395 18.84 -16.58 -11.72
CA ALA A 395 19.36 -15.49 -12.54
C ALA A 395 19.81 -15.97 -13.95
N PRO A 396 18.87 -16.24 -14.88
CA PRO A 396 19.22 -16.63 -16.25
C PRO A 396 19.74 -15.42 -17.05
N PRO A 397 20.77 -15.59 -17.91
CA PRO A 397 21.42 -14.48 -18.65
C PRO A 397 20.52 -13.85 -19.73
N THR A 398 19.32 -14.39 -19.96
CA THR A 398 18.29 -13.85 -20.85
C THR A 398 17.27 -12.95 -20.14
N LEU A 399 17.43 -12.73 -18.83
CA LEU A 399 16.54 -11.87 -18.05
C LEU A 399 16.89 -10.39 -18.26
N HIS A 400 15.90 -9.59 -18.63
CA HIS A 400 16.04 -8.16 -18.96
C HIS A 400 15.83 -7.22 -17.76
N TYR A 401 15.85 -7.77 -16.54
CA TYR A 401 15.78 -7.04 -15.27
C TYR A 401 16.52 -7.82 -14.18
N THR A 402 16.98 -7.11 -13.16
CA THR A 402 17.56 -7.74 -11.95
C THR A 402 16.45 -8.39 -11.14
N ARG A 403 16.61 -9.67 -10.79
CA ARG A 403 15.81 -10.31 -9.74
C ARG A 403 16.38 -9.95 -8.38
N ASP A 404 15.52 -9.54 -7.47
CA ASP A 404 15.83 -9.29 -6.06
C ASP A 404 14.99 -10.18 -5.15
N LEU A 405 15.53 -10.56 -3.99
CA LEU A 405 14.79 -11.21 -2.92
C LEU A 405 14.01 -10.14 -2.13
N ARG A 406 12.67 -10.23 -2.13
CA ARG A 406 11.75 -9.26 -1.51
C ARG A 406 11.24 -9.73 -0.14
N ILE A 407 10.94 -11.02 0.02
CA ILE A 407 10.52 -11.61 1.30
C ILE A 407 11.17 -12.99 1.45
N CYS A 408 11.64 -13.30 2.66
CA CYS A 408 12.06 -14.64 3.08
C CYS A 408 11.42 -14.93 4.44
N ALA A 409 10.64 -16.01 4.56
CA ALA A 409 9.98 -16.35 5.82
C ALA A 409 9.77 -17.86 5.98
N ASP A 410 9.86 -18.30 7.23
CA ASP A 410 9.50 -19.65 7.65
C ASP A 410 7.99 -19.72 7.95
N VAL A 411 7.34 -20.77 7.46
CA VAL A 411 5.87 -20.86 7.34
C VAL A 411 5.41 -22.32 7.44
N VAL A 412 4.23 -22.54 8.01
CA VAL A 412 3.46 -23.78 7.80
C VAL A 412 2.63 -23.62 6.53
N MET A 413 2.65 -24.60 5.62
CA MET A 413 1.84 -24.60 4.40
C MET A 413 0.90 -25.80 4.37
N THR A 414 -0.40 -25.58 4.18
CA THR A 414 -1.43 -26.64 4.15
C THR A 414 -2.35 -26.54 2.93
N PHE A 415 -2.61 -27.66 2.27
CA PHE A 415 -3.58 -27.73 1.15
C PHE A 415 -4.03 -29.15 0.83
N THR A 416 -5.18 -29.26 0.16
CA THR A 416 -5.70 -30.51 -0.41
C THR A 416 -5.55 -30.45 -1.93
N PRO A 417 -4.58 -31.16 -2.56
CA PRO A 417 -4.38 -31.10 -4.00
C PRO A 417 -5.55 -31.75 -4.74
N ARG A 418 -6.08 -31.09 -5.78
CA ARG A 418 -7.24 -31.60 -6.56
C ARG A 418 -6.99 -32.94 -7.25
N SER A 419 -5.73 -33.32 -7.49
CA SER A 419 -5.37 -34.59 -8.14
C SER A 419 -5.41 -35.80 -7.20
N THR A 420 -5.27 -35.59 -5.88
CA THR A 420 -5.20 -36.67 -4.88
C THR A 420 -6.37 -36.66 -3.91
N GLY A 421 -6.88 -35.48 -3.55
CA GLY A 421 -7.88 -35.33 -2.48
C GLY A 421 -7.35 -35.66 -1.08
N VAL A 422 -6.03 -35.72 -0.90
CA VAL A 422 -5.35 -36.05 0.37
C VAL A 422 -4.68 -34.79 0.91
N ASP A 423 -4.93 -34.44 2.16
CA ASP A 423 -4.33 -33.25 2.78
C ASP A 423 -2.80 -33.34 2.86
N VAL A 424 -2.14 -32.25 2.49
CA VAL A 424 -0.67 -32.08 2.50
C VAL A 424 -0.32 -30.93 3.42
N THR A 425 0.61 -31.18 4.35
CA THR A 425 1.11 -30.22 5.33
C THR A 425 2.63 -30.19 5.29
N HIS A 426 3.20 -29.00 5.13
CA HIS A 426 4.64 -28.74 5.27
C HIS A 426 4.86 -27.90 6.53
N GLU A 427 5.25 -28.55 7.62
CA GLU A 427 5.44 -27.89 8.93
C GLU A 427 6.71 -27.03 8.95
N ARG A 428 7.77 -27.48 8.28
CA ARG A 428 9.09 -26.81 8.21
C ARG A 428 9.24 -25.96 6.95
N GLY A 429 8.12 -25.44 6.47
CA GLY A 429 8.04 -24.73 5.20
C GLY A 429 8.82 -23.42 5.22
N ARG A 430 9.28 -23.01 4.05
CA ARG A 430 9.91 -21.71 3.83
C ARG A 430 9.48 -21.15 2.49
N ILE A 431 9.13 -19.87 2.45
CA ILE A 431 8.85 -19.15 1.21
C ILE A 431 9.90 -18.09 0.93
N PHE A 432 10.25 -17.98 -0.36
CA PHE A 432 11.03 -16.88 -0.89
C PHE A 432 10.19 -16.18 -1.96
N VAL A 433 9.94 -14.89 -1.75
CA VAL A 433 9.30 -14.02 -2.74
C VAL A 433 10.41 -13.22 -3.41
N LEU A 434 10.62 -13.49 -4.69
CA LEU A 434 11.48 -12.69 -5.55
C LEU A 434 10.65 -11.57 -6.21
N THR A 435 11.27 -10.76 -7.06
CA THR A 435 10.56 -9.76 -7.89
C THR A 435 9.36 -10.36 -8.63
N ASP A 436 9.53 -11.50 -9.29
CA ASP A 436 8.53 -12.10 -10.21
C ASP A 436 8.11 -13.54 -9.84
N LEU A 437 8.79 -14.18 -8.89
CA LEU A 437 8.59 -15.60 -8.53
C LEU A 437 8.29 -15.77 -7.05
N LEU A 438 7.34 -16.67 -6.73
CA LEU A 438 7.23 -17.34 -5.44
C LEU A 438 7.94 -18.69 -5.52
N LEU A 439 8.85 -18.94 -4.58
CA LEU A 439 9.43 -20.25 -4.31
C LEU A 439 8.79 -20.81 -3.03
N MET A 440 8.37 -22.07 -3.08
CA MET A 440 7.83 -22.82 -1.95
C MET A 440 8.79 -23.97 -1.64
N CYS A 441 9.33 -23.97 -0.43
CA CYS A 441 10.44 -24.81 -0.02
C CYS A 441 10.15 -25.46 1.34
N GLU A 442 10.95 -26.46 1.71
CA GLU A 442 10.98 -27.01 3.07
C GLU A 442 12.44 -27.15 3.53
N ARG A 443 12.73 -26.84 4.79
CA ARG A 443 14.08 -27.05 5.36
C ARG A 443 14.38 -28.54 5.43
N MET A 444 15.59 -28.96 5.07
CA MET A 444 16.03 -30.36 5.22
C MET A 444 16.05 -30.77 6.70
N THR A 445 15.86 -32.07 7.00
CA THR A 445 16.26 -32.59 8.32
C THR A 445 17.79 -32.57 8.44
N PRO A 446 18.38 -32.55 9.65
CA PRO A 446 19.82 -32.73 9.82
C PRO A 446 20.35 -34.02 9.14
N GLN A 447 19.53 -35.07 9.09
CA GLN A 447 19.82 -36.36 8.46
C GLN A 447 19.70 -36.36 6.92
N GLU A 448 19.00 -35.38 6.35
CA GLU A 448 18.98 -35.09 4.91
C GLU A 448 20.16 -34.19 4.52
N ALA A 449 20.36 -33.09 5.25
CA ALA A 449 21.45 -32.15 5.00
C ALA A 449 22.83 -32.82 5.08
N ALA A 450 23.02 -33.74 6.03
CA ALA A 450 24.26 -34.53 6.17
C ALA A 450 24.58 -35.49 5.00
N ARG A 451 23.71 -35.59 3.98
CA ARG A 451 23.98 -36.30 2.72
C ARG A 451 24.74 -35.43 1.70
N PHE A 452 24.70 -34.11 1.90
CA PHE A 452 25.36 -33.13 1.05
C PHE A 452 26.66 -32.62 1.71
N THR A 453 27.45 -31.86 0.97
CA THR A 453 28.63 -31.18 1.53
C THR A 453 28.20 -30.04 2.47
N PRO A 454 29.09 -29.54 3.35
CA PRO A 454 28.79 -28.41 4.25
C PRO A 454 28.41 -27.09 3.56
N ASP A 455 28.59 -26.99 2.24
CA ASP A 455 28.18 -25.87 1.36
C ASP A 455 27.16 -26.30 0.29
N GLY A 456 26.49 -27.43 0.52
CA GLY A 456 25.44 -27.99 -0.33
C GLY A 456 24.03 -27.44 0.00
N PRO A 457 22.98 -28.00 -0.61
CA PRO A 457 21.61 -27.57 -0.37
C PRO A 457 21.14 -27.92 1.05
N ASP A 458 20.56 -26.94 1.75
CA ASP A 458 19.93 -27.09 3.07
C ASP A 458 18.39 -27.06 3.03
N MET A 459 17.82 -26.92 1.83
CA MET A 459 16.37 -26.86 1.59
C MET A 459 15.95 -27.67 0.35
N TRP A 460 14.76 -28.27 0.41
CA TRP A 460 14.08 -28.85 -0.74
C TRP A 460 13.22 -27.79 -1.44
N LEU A 461 13.28 -27.72 -2.77
CA LEU A 461 12.27 -27.04 -3.58
C LEU A 461 11.07 -27.97 -3.75
N LEU A 462 9.91 -27.62 -3.15
CA LEU A 462 8.73 -28.49 -3.16
C LEU A 462 8.03 -28.47 -4.53
N TYR A 463 7.92 -27.29 -5.13
CA TYR A 463 7.17 -27.05 -6.37
C TYR A 463 7.95 -26.14 -7.33
N PRO A 464 7.75 -26.26 -8.66
CA PRO A 464 8.38 -25.38 -9.65
C PRO A 464 8.11 -23.90 -9.34
N PRO A 465 9.07 -22.98 -9.60
CA PRO A 465 8.90 -21.56 -9.31
C PRO A 465 7.63 -20.96 -9.93
N LEU A 466 6.81 -20.30 -9.10
CA LEU A 466 5.49 -19.83 -9.49
C LEU A 466 5.52 -18.33 -9.81
N ALA A 467 5.24 -17.96 -11.06
CA ALA A 467 5.22 -16.55 -11.47
C ALA A 467 4.07 -15.77 -10.82
N GLY A 468 4.35 -14.59 -10.25
CA GLY A 468 3.40 -13.79 -9.46
C GLY A 468 2.08 -13.49 -10.18
N LYS A 469 2.11 -13.23 -11.49
CA LYS A 469 0.94 -13.02 -12.36
C LYS A 469 -0.02 -14.23 -12.48
N HIS A 470 0.34 -15.38 -11.92
CA HIS A 470 -0.47 -16.59 -11.86
C HIS A 470 -0.97 -16.92 -10.45
N LEU A 471 -0.65 -16.06 -9.48
CA LEU A 471 -1.06 -16.14 -8.09
C LEU A 471 -2.16 -15.14 -7.79
N ARG A 472 -3.01 -15.46 -6.81
CA ARG A 472 -3.92 -14.52 -6.17
C ARG A 472 -3.92 -14.80 -4.68
N VAL A 473 -3.56 -13.80 -3.87
CA VAL A 473 -3.58 -13.92 -2.41
C VAL A 473 -4.81 -13.24 -1.79
N VAL A 474 -5.37 -13.92 -0.80
CA VAL A 474 -6.48 -13.45 0.05
C VAL A 474 -6.15 -13.84 1.50
N PRO A 475 -6.24 -12.94 2.49
CA PRO A 475 -6.08 -13.31 3.90
C PRO A 475 -7.14 -14.35 4.31
N VAL A 476 -6.86 -15.16 5.33
CA VAL A 476 -7.83 -16.10 5.89
C VAL A 476 -8.76 -15.35 6.84
N ASP A 477 -10.07 -15.40 6.59
CA ASP A 477 -11.06 -14.82 7.49
C ASP A 477 -10.95 -15.47 8.89
N GLY A 478 -10.68 -14.65 9.92
CA GLY A 478 -10.48 -15.13 11.29
C GLY A 478 -9.04 -15.50 11.67
N SER A 479 -8.03 -15.20 10.84
CA SER A 479 -6.62 -15.30 11.22
C SER A 479 -5.86 -14.03 10.83
N ASP A 480 -5.13 -13.45 11.79
CA ASP A 480 -4.37 -12.21 11.56
C ASP A 480 -3.12 -12.42 10.69
N ASN A 481 -2.56 -13.63 10.68
CA ASN A 481 -1.31 -13.96 9.98
C ASN A 481 -1.47 -14.96 8.82
N ALA A 482 -2.52 -15.80 8.77
CA ALA A 482 -2.66 -16.78 7.70
C ALA A 482 -3.25 -16.17 6.41
N PHE A 483 -2.78 -16.63 5.26
CA PHE A 483 -3.28 -16.22 3.95
C PHE A 483 -3.35 -17.39 2.97
N THR A 484 -4.31 -17.34 2.05
CA THR A 484 -4.44 -18.31 0.97
C THR A 484 -3.75 -17.80 -0.29
N VAL A 485 -2.97 -18.66 -0.95
CA VAL A 485 -2.40 -18.48 -2.28
C VAL A 485 -3.18 -19.35 -3.26
N THR A 486 -4.02 -18.72 -4.10
CA THR A 486 -4.68 -19.41 -5.21
C THR A 486 -3.76 -19.42 -6.43
N ILE A 487 -3.43 -20.61 -6.95
CA ILE A 487 -2.43 -20.83 -8.00
C ILE A 487 -3.12 -21.24 -9.31
N LEU A 488 -2.94 -20.46 -10.38
CA LEU A 488 -3.60 -20.63 -11.68
C LEU A 488 -5.14 -20.83 -11.62
N ARG A 489 -5.79 -20.33 -10.55
CA ARG A 489 -7.21 -20.55 -10.23
C ARG A 489 -7.60 -22.03 -10.04
N LYS A 490 -6.62 -22.91 -9.79
CA LYS A 490 -6.83 -24.34 -9.53
C LYS A 490 -6.57 -24.63 -8.05
N GLU A 491 -5.31 -24.80 -7.65
CA GLU A 491 -4.97 -25.13 -6.26
C GLU A 491 -5.05 -23.89 -5.37
N ILE A 492 -5.32 -24.12 -4.08
CA ILE A 492 -5.41 -23.08 -3.05
C ILE A 492 -4.58 -23.58 -1.88
N VAL A 493 -3.49 -22.88 -1.58
CA VAL A 493 -2.58 -23.22 -0.47
C VAL A 493 -2.76 -22.22 0.66
N THR A 494 -3.08 -22.69 1.85
CA THR A 494 -3.05 -21.87 3.06
C THR A 494 -1.61 -21.79 3.56
N ILE A 495 -1.13 -20.58 3.83
CA ILE A 495 0.21 -20.32 4.34
C ILE A 495 0.06 -19.53 5.65
N THR A 496 0.65 -20.06 6.72
CA THR A 496 0.63 -19.49 8.07
C THR A 496 2.07 -19.23 8.51
N PRO A 497 2.51 -17.96 8.64
CA PRO A 497 3.79 -17.62 9.26
C PRO A 497 3.92 -18.19 10.67
N GLU A 498 5.08 -18.79 10.95
CA GLU A 498 5.39 -19.37 12.26
C GLU A 498 5.68 -18.26 13.28
N TYR A 499 4.82 -18.10 14.29
CA TYR A 499 5.09 -17.21 15.42
C TYR A 499 6.19 -17.82 16.30
N VAL A 500 7.26 -17.06 16.56
CA VAL A 500 8.21 -17.37 17.63
C VAL A 500 7.68 -16.78 18.93
N GLU A 501 7.32 -17.66 19.88
CA GLU A 501 6.86 -17.26 21.21
C GLU A 501 8.06 -16.79 22.08
N TYR A 502 7.84 -15.80 22.94
CA TYR A 502 8.94 -15.12 23.65
C TYR A 502 9.54 -15.97 24.78
N LEU A 503 10.87 -16.06 24.80
CA LEU A 503 11.64 -16.23 26.04
C LEU A 503 12.34 -14.91 26.39
N SER A 504 12.60 -14.71 27.68
CA SER A 504 12.78 -13.39 28.29
C SER A 504 14.18 -12.79 28.19
N GLU A 505 14.23 -11.53 27.74
CA GLU A 505 15.31 -10.54 27.95
C GLU A 505 16.71 -10.78 27.32
N PRO A 506 17.52 -9.73 27.10
CA PRO A 506 17.12 -8.46 26.48
C PRO A 506 18.18 -7.99 25.46
N SER A 507 18.20 -8.52 24.24
CA SER A 507 19.13 -8.04 23.19
C SER A 507 18.66 -8.31 21.76
N ILE A 508 18.55 -7.21 20.99
CA ILE A 508 18.79 -7.10 19.55
C ILE A 508 18.39 -8.31 18.69
N LEU A 509 17.14 -8.35 18.19
CA LEU A 509 16.74 -8.77 16.82
C LEU A 509 15.20 -8.92 16.65
N THR A 510 14.44 -7.83 16.75
CA THR A 510 13.01 -7.82 16.38
C THR A 510 12.84 -7.82 14.85
N LYS A 511 13.07 -8.97 14.20
CA LYS A 511 12.90 -9.12 12.75
C LYS A 511 11.41 -9.02 12.38
N GLN A 512 11.07 -8.13 11.45
CA GLN A 512 9.70 -8.02 10.95
C GLN A 512 9.28 -9.30 10.21
N PHE A 513 8.22 -9.95 10.71
CA PHE A 513 7.50 -10.97 9.93
C PHE A 513 6.81 -10.34 8.72
N PRO A 514 6.64 -11.08 7.61
CA PRO A 514 5.83 -10.60 6.50
C PRO A 514 4.35 -10.61 6.91
N SER A 515 3.84 -9.43 7.28
CA SER A 515 2.40 -9.22 7.38
C SER A 515 1.71 -9.72 6.09
N PRO A 516 0.53 -10.35 6.16
CA PRO A 516 -0.22 -10.76 4.96
C PRO A 516 -0.44 -9.62 3.96
N TYR A 517 -0.49 -8.37 4.43
CA TYR A 517 -0.56 -7.18 3.59
C TYR A 517 0.67 -7.00 2.68
N ALA A 518 1.88 -7.39 3.10
CA ALA A 518 3.09 -7.29 2.29
C ALA A 518 3.06 -8.28 1.11
N VAL A 519 2.75 -9.55 1.37
CA VAL A 519 2.61 -10.59 0.32
C VAL A 519 1.44 -10.26 -0.62
N THR A 520 0.33 -9.77 -0.07
CA THR A 520 -0.83 -9.30 -0.86
C THR A 520 -0.48 -8.07 -1.73
N SER A 521 0.35 -7.15 -1.23
CA SER A 521 0.78 -5.96 -1.98
C SER A 521 1.68 -6.34 -3.16
N TRP A 522 2.65 -7.23 -2.94
CA TRP A 522 3.52 -7.75 -4.00
C TRP A 522 2.71 -8.37 -5.15
N ILE A 523 1.75 -9.26 -4.87
CA ILE A 523 0.95 -9.89 -5.95
C ILE A 523 0.06 -8.86 -6.66
N ARG A 524 -0.50 -7.87 -5.96
CA ARG A 524 -1.29 -6.80 -6.58
C ARG A 524 -0.47 -5.87 -7.48
N GLN A 525 0.85 -5.81 -7.31
CA GLN A 525 1.75 -5.12 -8.24
C GLN A 525 1.83 -5.84 -9.60
N TYR A 526 1.55 -7.15 -9.65
CA TYR A 526 1.58 -8.00 -10.84
C TYR A 526 0.20 -8.45 -11.36
N GLU A 527 -0.93 -8.08 -10.73
CA GLU A 527 -2.28 -8.23 -11.32
C GLU A 527 -2.54 -7.26 -12.51
N HIS A 528 -1.53 -6.47 -12.91
CA HIS A 528 -1.60 -5.47 -13.99
C HIS A 528 -0.51 -5.66 -15.07
N LEU A 529 0.12 -6.85 -15.15
CA LEU A 529 1.10 -7.26 -16.16
C LEU A 529 0.78 -8.64 -16.76
#